data_AF-A0A6M2D718-F1
#
_entry.id   AF-A0A6M2D718-F1
#
_cell.length_a   1.000
_cell.length_b   1.000
_cell.length_c   1.000
_cell.angle_alpha   90.00
_cell.angle_beta   90.00
_cell.angle_gamma   90.00
#
_symmetry.space_group_name_H-M   'P 1'
#
loop_
_entity.id
_entity.type
_entity.pdbx_description
1 polymer ?
#
loop_
_entity_poly.entity_id
_entity_poly.type
_entity_poly.pdbx_seq_one_letter_code
_entity_poly.pdbx_strand_id
1 'polypeptide(L)'
;TECKEMTCISFDSTVVNELEPLHTTLTLLPSCSHVTSVRLRVNERFICREVSSLLAKYITNTAVLRDLTLSFFYDDTGFMAFGTELALVKALCANKSICRLTIRGLCFVETEIQMLAEMLKSSRRIYDLAFYPETYESAVLLLSKLSHGICSNYTLLYLLMSQRRELGQDWFTIVDVKRRNLALVMRAANFVMGMRHKYCAEAAELVHFNPGLVEKVRQLALVDENEALSRIRNSLKSFSELDDFMRMAGVVKYSVTCQRRNDGRKQLVDIGRDCWLCIRQYLKVGDVLDPQ
;
A
#
# COMPACT_ATOMS: atom_id res chain seq x y z
N THR A 1 6.68 2.29 31.26
CA THR A 1 5.51 3.18 31.29
C THR A 1 4.66 2.91 30.07
N GLU A 2 3.55 2.20 30.22
CA GLU A 2 2.63 1.86 29.13
C GLU A 2 1.76 3.07 28.78
N CYS A 3 2.28 3.99 27.95
CA CYS A 3 1.49 5.10 27.42
C CYS A 3 0.60 4.60 26.28
N LYS A 4 -0.56 4.01 26.59
CA LYS A 4 -1.48 3.39 25.60
C LYS A 4 -2.00 4.36 24.52
N GLU A 5 -1.85 5.67 24.73
CA GLU A 5 -2.28 6.71 23.79
C GLU A 5 -1.20 7.11 22.77
N MET A 6 0.05 6.69 22.97
CA MET A 6 1.16 7.11 22.12
C MET A 6 1.20 6.30 20.81
N THR A 7 0.51 6.78 19.78
CA THR A 7 0.46 6.12 18.47
C THR A 7 1.64 6.46 17.55
N CYS A 8 2.40 7.51 17.89
CA CYS A 8 3.51 8.02 17.10
C CYS A 8 4.75 8.20 17.98
N ILE A 9 5.89 7.69 17.52
CA ILE A 9 7.20 7.94 18.11
C ILE A 9 8.05 8.71 17.10
N SER A 10 8.59 9.84 17.53
CA SER A 10 9.51 10.65 16.74
C SER A 10 10.82 10.84 17.50
N PHE A 11 11.93 10.52 16.87
CA PHE A 11 13.27 10.76 17.41
C PHE A 11 14.05 11.64 16.44
N ASP A 12 14.68 12.69 16.97
CA ASP A 12 15.49 13.63 16.21
C ASP A 12 16.85 13.86 16.90
N SER A 13 17.89 13.30 16.30
CA SER A 13 19.27 13.42 16.79
C SER A 13 19.87 14.82 16.65
N THR A 14 19.25 15.73 15.88
CA THR A 14 19.68 17.15 15.85
C THR A 14 19.42 17.84 17.19
N VAL A 15 18.42 17.35 17.94
CA VAL A 15 18.06 17.84 19.28
C VAL A 15 18.80 17.05 20.35
N VAL A 16 18.92 15.74 20.16
CA VAL A 16 19.52 14.81 21.11
C VAL A 16 20.80 14.26 20.49
N ASN A 17 21.90 14.99 20.66
CA ASN A 17 23.16 14.73 19.97
C ASN A 17 23.98 13.58 20.62
N GLU A 18 23.30 12.55 21.12
CA GLU A 18 23.87 11.43 21.87
C GLU A 18 23.31 10.10 21.34
N LEU A 19 24.15 9.05 21.35
CA LEU A 19 23.78 7.70 20.89
C LEU A 19 22.87 6.96 21.89
N GLU A 20 23.10 7.15 23.19
CA GLU A 20 22.38 6.45 24.27
C GLU A 20 20.85 6.63 24.21
N PRO A 21 20.31 7.85 24.00
CA PRO A 21 18.87 8.04 23.84
C PRO A 21 18.28 7.35 22.62
N LEU A 22 19.03 7.31 21.50
CA LEU A 22 18.60 6.57 20.29
C LEU A 22 18.54 5.08 20.60
N HIS A 23 19.61 4.52 21.16
CA HIS A 23 19.68 3.10 21.51
C HIS A 23 18.57 2.69 22.48
N THR A 24 18.38 3.48 23.54
CA THR A 24 17.31 3.27 24.52
C THR A 24 15.94 3.29 23.84
N THR A 25 15.67 4.27 22.98
CA THR A 25 14.41 4.36 22.23
C THR A 25 14.17 3.11 21.41
N LEU A 26 15.17 2.69 20.62
CA LEU A 26 15.07 1.51 19.75
C LEU A 26 14.90 0.20 20.53
N THR A 27 15.50 0.10 21.71
CA THR A 27 15.37 -1.07 22.59
C THR A 27 13.98 -1.15 23.22
N LEU A 28 13.32 -0.02 23.46
CA LEU A 28 11.98 0.05 24.03
C LEU A 28 10.85 -0.02 22.99
N LEU A 29 11.14 0.27 21.71
CA LEU A 29 10.16 0.22 20.61
C LEU A 29 9.37 -1.10 20.54
N PRO A 30 9.98 -2.30 20.67
CA PRO A 30 9.25 -3.56 20.63
C PRO A 30 8.20 -3.71 21.74
N SER A 31 8.37 -3.05 22.89
CA SER A 31 7.38 -3.06 23.97
C SER A 31 6.16 -2.19 23.67
N CYS A 32 6.23 -1.32 22.65
CA CYS A 32 5.16 -0.41 22.27
C CYS A 32 4.28 -1.02 21.17
N SER A 33 3.46 -2.01 21.53
CA SER A 33 2.63 -2.81 20.60
C SER A 33 1.50 -2.04 19.89
N HIS A 34 1.28 -0.78 20.23
CA HIS A 34 0.21 0.08 19.69
C HIS A 34 0.75 1.22 18.80
N VAL A 35 2.07 1.36 18.67
CA VAL A 35 2.69 2.43 17.87
C VAL A 35 2.52 2.11 16.39
N THR A 36 1.79 2.97 15.69
CA THR A 36 1.51 2.83 14.25
C THR A 36 2.40 3.73 13.39
N SER A 37 3.05 4.74 13.99
CA SER A 37 3.95 5.65 13.29
C SER A 37 5.30 5.77 13.99
N VAL A 38 6.38 5.59 13.23
CA VAL A 38 7.76 5.81 13.70
C VAL A 38 8.46 6.76 12.74
N ARG A 39 9.05 7.83 13.28
CA ARG A 39 9.82 8.82 12.53
C ARG A 39 11.18 8.98 13.16
N LEU A 40 12.22 8.66 12.39
CA LEU A 40 13.60 8.73 12.84
C LEU A 40 14.34 9.71 11.95
N ARG A 41 14.84 10.77 12.55
CA ARG A 41 15.79 11.70 11.93
C ARG A 41 17.12 11.55 12.66
N VAL A 42 18.03 10.79 12.08
CA VAL A 42 19.23 10.31 12.77
C VAL A 42 20.47 10.73 11.99
N ASN A 43 21.44 11.32 12.68
CA ASN A 43 22.75 11.59 12.10
C ASN A 43 23.41 10.25 11.72
N GLU A 44 23.94 10.16 10.51
CA GLU A 44 24.54 8.94 9.97
C GLU A 44 25.63 8.37 10.89
N ARG A 45 26.35 9.22 11.64
CA ARG A 45 27.37 8.79 12.61
C ARG A 45 26.85 7.82 13.69
N PHE A 46 25.54 7.84 13.96
CA PHE A 46 24.89 6.95 14.92
C PHE A 46 24.41 5.64 14.30
N ILE A 47 24.50 5.50 12.97
CA ILE A 47 24.09 4.31 12.22
C ILE A 47 25.23 3.29 12.23
N CYS A 48 25.35 2.60 13.35
CA CYS A 48 26.21 1.44 13.47
C CYS A 48 25.43 0.14 13.25
N ARG A 49 26.15 -0.98 13.22
CA ARG A 49 25.59 -2.32 13.05
C ARG A 49 24.53 -2.65 14.12
N GLU A 50 24.73 -2.20 15.35
CA GLU A 50 23.82 -2.46 16.46
C GLU A 50 22.49 -1.71 16.29
N VAL A 51 22.54 -0.40 16.09
CA VAL A 51 21.37 0.45 15.82
C VAL A 51 20.57 -0.07 14.63
N SER A 52 21.26 -0.42 13.54
CA SER A 52 20.63 -0.96 12.33
C SER A 52 19.99 -2.33 12.58
N SER A 53 20.60 -3.17 13.42
CA SER A 53 20.04 -4.46 13.82
C SER A 53 18.79 -4.31 14.69
N LEU A 54 18.80 -3.37 15.65
CA LEU A 54 17.62 -3.06 16.48
C LEU A 54 16.46 -2.56 15.63
N LEU A 55 16.72 -1.64 14.71
CA LEU A 55 15.74 -1.14 13.74
C LEU A 55 15.18 -2.26 12.87
N ALA A 56 16.06 -3.05 12.25
CA ALA A 56 15.64 -4.17 11.40
C ALA A 56 14.79 -5.18 12.16
N LYS A 57 15.16 -5.50 13.41
CA LYS A 57 14.41 -6.42 14.27
C LYS A 57 13.03 -5.86 14.61
N TYR A 58 12.92 -4.57 14.95
CA TYR A 58 11.63 -3.94 15.22
C TYR A 58 10.73 -3.93 13.98
N ILE A 59 11.24 -3.44 12.84
CA ILE A 59 10.51 -3.35 11.58
C ILE A 59 10.01 -4.73 11.13
N THR A 60 10.84 -5.77 11.27
CA THR A 60 10.46 -7.14 10.86
C THR A 60 9.30 -7.69 11.71
N ASN A 61 9.30 -7.42 13.01
CA ASN A 61 8.38 -8.08 13.95
C ASN A 61 7.09 -7.31 14.22
N THR A 62 7.03 -6.02 13.89
CA THR A 62 5.82 -5.22 14.10
C THR A 62 4.74 -5.56 13.08
N ALA A 63 3.52 -5.79 13.56
CA ALA A 63 2.33 -6.00 12.73
C ALA A 63 1.43 -4.76 12.63
N VAL A 64 1.73 -3.72 13.41
CA VAL A 64 0.90 -2.52 13.58
C VAL A 64 1.49 -1.27 12.94
N LEU A 65 2.79 -1.26 12.65
CA LEU A 65 3.47 -0.11 12.05
C LEU A 65 2.91 0.17 10.66
N ARG A 66 2.25 1.31 10.48
CA ARG A 66 1.68 1.81 9.22
C ARG A 66 2.57 2.82 8.55
N ASP A 67 3.22 3.67 9.33
CA ASP A 67 4.00 4.81 8.84
C ASP A 67 5.43 4.72 9.35
N LEU A 68 6.38 4.66 8.41
CA LEU A 68 7.79 4.63 8.73
C LEU A 68 8.52 5.74 7.97
N THR A 69 9.16 6.63 8.73
CA THR A 69 10.09 7.62 8.19
C THR A 69 11.48 7.36 8.72
N LEU A 70 12.40 7.07 7.82
CA LEU A 70 13.84 6.94 8.08
C LEU A 70 14.55 8.07 7.33
N SER A 71 15.13 9.01 8.06
CA SER A 71 15.86 10.14 7.49
C SER A 71 17.24 10.22 8.11
N PHE A 72 18.26 9.90 7.33
CA PHE A 72 19.64 10.02 7.74
C PHE A 72 20.27 11.27 7.12
N PHE A 73 21.16 11.92 7.86
CA PHE A 73 21.82 13.15 7.43
C PHE A 73 23.27 13.20 7.92
N TYR A 74 24.08 13.95 7.20
CA TYR A 74 25.52 14.11 7.45
C TYR A 74 25.78 15.41 8.23
N ASP A 75 26.70 15.34 9.19
CA ASP A 75 27.50 16.50 9.58
C ASP A 75 28.81 16.40 8.78
N ASP A 76 29.42 17.53 8.38
CA ASP A 76 30.56 17.67 7.45
C ASP A 76 31.82 16.79 7.69
N THR A 77 31.82 15.90 8.69
CA THR A 77 32.87 14.92 8.97
C THR A 77 32.69 13.69 8.07
N GLY A 78 33.36 13.67 6.91
CA GLY A 78 33.18 12.72 5.81
C GLY A 78 33.54 11.25 6.06
N PHE A 79 32.87 10.59 7.01
CA PHE A 79 32.94 9.15 7.23
C PHE A 79 31.60 8.49 6.89
N MET A 80 31.50 7.90 5.69
CA MET A 80 30.32 7.12 5.29
C MET A 80 30.43 5.70 5.84
N ALA A 81 29.46 5.29 6.65
CA ALA A 81 29.40 3.93 7.21
C ALA A 81 28.66 3.00 6.23
N PHE A 82 29.40 2.37 5.31
CA PHE A 82 28.82 1.41 4.35
C PHE A 82 28.43 0.08 5.02
N GLY A 83 27.30 -0.49 4.60
CA GLY A 83 26.97 -1.92 4.80
C GLY A 83 26.00 -2.22 5.94
N THR A 84 25.27 -1.20 6.43
CA THR A 84 24.21 -1.36 7.44
C THR A 84 22.80 -1.40 6.82
N GLU A 85 22.69 -0.98 5.57
CA GLU A 85 21.45 -0.79 4.82
C GLU A 85 20.81 -2.12 4.44
N LEU A 86 21.60 -3.15 4.13
CA LEU A 86 21.10 -4.47 3.76
C LEU A 86 20.17 -5.06 4.83
N ALA A 87 20.49 -4.88 6.11
CA ALA A 87 19.66 -5.36 7.22
C ALA A 87 18.32 -4.63 7.24
N LEU A 88 18.33 -3.31 7.04
CA LEU A 88 17.13 -2.48 6.97
C LEU A 88 16.28 -2.84 5.75
N VAL A 89 16.88 -3.00 4.58
CA VAL A 89 16.19 -3.39 3.33
C VAL A 89 15.53 -4.75 3.49
N LYS A 90 16.23 -5.75 4.05
CA LYS A 90 15.65 -7.06 4.36
C LYS A 90 14.44 -6.95 5.30
N ALA A 91 14.55 -6.12 6.34
CA ALA A 91 13.43 -5.90 7.27
C ALA A 91 12.23 -5.23 6.60
N LEU A 92 12.46 -4.23 5.74
CA LEU A 92 11.41 -3.57 4.95
C LEU A 92 10.71 -4.57 4.01
N CYS A 93 11.46 -5.44 3.34
CA CYS A 93 10.91 -6.49 2.48
C CYS A 93 10.05 -7.52 3.24
N ALA A 94 10.46 -7.84 4.47
CA ALA A 94 9.75 -8.77 5.34
C ALA A 94 8.46 -8.17 5.92
N ASN A 95 8.46 -6.87 6.23
CA ASN A 95 7.31 -6.21 6.85
C ASN A 95 6.08 -6.18 5.91
N LYS A 96 4.90 -6.50 6.47
CA LYS A 96 3.60 -6.53 5.76
C LYS A 96 2.57 -5.56 6.35
N SER A 97 2.97 -4.67 7.25
CA SER A 97 2.09 -3.72 7.92
C SER A 97 2.22 -2.29 7.38
N ILE A 98 3.42 -1.90 6.91
CA ILE A 98 3.75 -0.55 6.47
C ILE A 98 2.95 -0.19 5.20
N CYS A 99 2.35 0.99 5.24
CA CYS A 99 1.54 1.57 4.19
C CYS A 99 2.12 2.86 3.62
N ARG A 100 2.81 3.65 4.46
CA ARG A 100 3.53 4.86 4.07
C ARG A 100 4.99 4.73 4.47
N LEU A 101 5.89 4.86 3.49
CA LEU A 101 7.33 4.70 3.68
C LEU A 101 8.05 5.96 3.20
N THR A 102 8.86 6.56 4.06
CA THR A 102 9.78 7.63 3.70
C THR A 102 11.20 7.18 4.01
N ILE A 103 12.08 7.22 3.02
CA ILE A 103 13.51 6.93 3.15
C ILE A 103 14.29 8.13 2.62
N ARG A 104 15.21 8.66 3.43
CA ARG A 104 16.11 9.76 3.06
C ARG A 104 17.54 9.51 3.52
N GLY A 105 18.51 9.89 2.68
CA GLY A 105 19.94 9.92 3.04
C GLY A 105 20.57 8.54 3.26
N LEU A 106 20.03 7.49 2.64
CA LEU A 106 20.68 6.17 2.60
C LEU A 106 21.41 5.96 1.27
N CYS A 107 22.56 5.30 1.35
CA CYS A 107 23.31 4.79 0.21
C CYS A 107 22.90 3.35 -0.06
N PHE A 108 22.58 3.01 -1.31
CA PHE A 108 22.15 1.65 -1.66
C PHE A 108 23.06 1.06 -2.73
N VAL A 109 23.39 -0.21 -2.56
CA VAL A 109 23.96 -1.01 -3.65
C VAL A 109 22.85 -1.58 -4.54
N GLU A 110 23.22 -2.02 -5.74
CA GLU A 110 22.25 -2.51 -6.73
C GLU A 110 21.36 -3.66 -6.20
N THR A 111 21.93 -4.59 -5.42
CA THR A 111 21.20 -5.72 -4.86
C THR A 111 20.08 -5.27 -3.90
N GLU A 112 20.34 -4.24 -3.11
CA GLU A 112 19.37 -3.64 -2.19
C GLU A 112 18.26 -2.91 -2.94
N ILE A 113 18.62 -2.14 -3.97
CA ILE A 113 17.64 -1.48 -4.84
C ILE A 113 16.76 -2.50 -5.56
N GLN A 114 17.33 -3.61 -6.03
CA GLN A 114 16.56 -4.71 -6.64
C GLN A 114 15.56 -5.30 -5.64
N MET A 115 15.96 -5.54 -4.39
CA MET A 115 15.07 -6.03 -3.34
C MET A 115 13.92 -5.06 -3.05
N LEU A 116 14.22 -3.75 -2.95
CA LEU A 116 13.20 -2.72 -2.76
C LEU A 116 12.24 -2.65 -3.95
N ALA A 117 12.74 -2.71 -5.19
CA ALA A 117 11.90 -2.68 -6.39
C ALA A 117 10.92 -3.87 -6.42
N GLU A 118 11.40 -5.09 -6.18
CA GLU A 118 10.53 -6.29 -6.16
C GLU A 118 9.52 -6.27 -5.01
N MET A 119 9.93 -5.76 -3.85
CA MET A 119 9.02 -5.53 -2.74
C MET A 119 7.91 -4.56 -3.15
N LEU A 120 8.24 -3.43 -3.78
CA LEU A 120 7.25 -2.43 -4.18
C LEU A 120 6.29 -2.95 -5.26
N LYS A 121 6.79 -3.69 -6.26
CA LYS A 121 5.96 -4.31 -7.31
C LYS A 121 4.92 -5.25 -6.71
N SER A 122 5.34 -6.08 -5.75
CA SER A 122 4.50 -7.11 -5.13
C SER A 122 3.68 -6.62 -3.93
N SER A 123 3.99 -5.45 -3.38
CA SER A 123 3.34 -4.94 -2.17
C SER A 123 1.86 -4.61 -2.40
N ARG A 124 1.02 -5.16 -1.53
CA ARG A 124 -0.41 -4.81 -1.40
C ARG A 124 -0.68 -3.80 -0.29
N ARG A 125 0.37 -3.20 0.27
CA ARG A 125 0.26 -2.34 1.47
C ARG A 125 0.83 -0.96 1.25
N ILE A 126 2.01 -0.84 0.63
CA ILE A 126 2.68 0.44 0.42
C ILE A 126 1.98 1.18 -0.70
N TYR A 127 1.21 2.21 -0.33
CA TYR A 127 0.49 3.06 -1.27
C TYR A 127 1.13 4.45 -1.39
N ASP A 128 1.98 4.83 -0.44
CA ASP A 128 2.71 6.10 -0.41
C ASP A 128 4.20 5.84 -0.14
N LEU A 129 5.04 6.25 -1.10
CA LEU A 129 6.49 6.15 -1.02
C LEU A 129 7.13 7.52 -1.23
N ALA A 130 7.99 7.92 -0.32
CA ALA A 130 8.93 9.01 -0.49
C ALA A 130 10.36 8.47 -0.45
N PHE A 131 11.09 8.56 -1.56
CA PHE A 131 12.41 7.98 -1.71
C PHE A 131 13.42 9.05 -2.17
N TYR A 132 14.30 9.43 -1.25
CA TYR A 132 15.35 10.44 -1.44
C TYR A 132 16.70 9.86 -0.99
N PRO A 133 17.26 8.91 -1.75
CA PRO A 133 18.55 8.32 -1.41
C PRO A 133 19.65 9.38 -1.44
N GLU A 134 20.78 9.08 -0.83
CA GLU A 134 21.93 9.96 -0.84
C GLU A 134 22.50 10.12 -2.25
N THR A 135 22.63 8.99 -2.98
CA THR A 135 23.19 8.98 -4.33
C THR A 135 22.11 9.08 -5.40
N TYR A 136 22.40 9.84 -6.45
CA TYR A 136 21.52 10.00 -7.59
C TYR A 136 21.30 8.67 -8.33
N GLU A 137 22.36 7.86 -8.44
CA GLU A 137 22.39 6.56 -9.08
C GLU A 137 21.37 5.61 -8.44
N SER A 138 21.24 5.64 -7.11
CA SER A 138 20.25 4.83 -6.38
C SER A 138 18.81 5.17 -6.78
N ALA A 139 18.52 6.46 -6.99
CA ALA A 139 17.19 6.92 -7.39
C ALA A 139 16.86 6.48 -8.83
N VAL A 140 17.79 6.65 -9.76
CA VAL A 140 17.63 6.23 -11.16
C VAL A 140 17.48 4.71 -11.24
N LEU A 141 18.32 3.96 -10.53
CA LEU A 141 18.29 2.51 -10.55
C LEU A 141 16.99 1.95 -9.97
N LEU A 142 16.47 2.54 -8.89
CA LEU A 142 15.17 2.15 -8.35
C LEU A 142 14.07 2.37 -9.38
N LEU A 143 14.04 3.54 -10.03
CA LEU A 143 13.02 3.86 -11.03
C LEU A 143 13.08 2.92 -12.23
N SER A 144 14.27 2.64 -12.75
CA SER A 144 14.45 1.73 -13.88
C SER A 144 14.04 0.30 -13.53
N LYS A 145 14.41 -0.19 -12.35
CA LYS A 145 13.97 -1.52 -11.90
C LYS A 145 12.48 -1.56 -11.60
N LEU A 146 11.91 -0.49 -11.05
CA LEU A 146 10.49 -0.41 -10.70
C LEU A 146 9.62 -0.32 -11.95
N SER A 147 9.98 0.51 -12.95
CA SER A 147 9.22 0.69 -14.19
C SER A 147 8.93 -0.65 -14.87
N HIS A 148 9.89 -1.57 -14.78
CA HIS A 148 9.71 -2.95 -15.21
C HIS A 148 8.77 -3.73 -14.28
N GLY A 149 7.51 -3.87 -14.68
CA GLY A 149 6.54 -4.74 -14.01
C GLY A 149 5.63 -4.05 -12.99
N ILE A 150 5.80 -2.75 -12.73
CA ILE A 150 4.87 -1.98 -11.87
C ILE A 150 3.45 -1.87 -12.45
N CYS A 151 3.26 -2.11 -13.75
CA CYS A 151 1.95 -2.05 -14.40
C CYS A 151 0.92 -2.98 -13.74
N SER A 152 1.33 -4.09 -13.14
CA SER A 152 0.43 -5.01 -12.40
C SER A 152 0.15 -4.56 -10.95
N ASN A 153 0.83 -3.52 -10.47
CA ASN A 153 0.63 -2.99 -9.13
C ASN A 153 -0.54 -2.01 -9.10
N TYR A 154 -1.55 -2.30 -8.27
CA TYR A 154 -2.73 -1.46 -8.05
C TYR A 154 -2.71 -0.78 -6.68
N THR A 155 -1.58 -0.84 -5.97
CA THR A 155 -1.44 -0.35 -4.59
C THR A 155 -0.84 1.05 -4.56
N LEU A 156 0.26 1.28 -5.29
CA LEU A 156 1.01 2.53 -5.25
C LEU A 156 0.19 3.70 -5.82
N LEU A 157 -0.06 4.70 -4.99
CA LEU A 157 -0.79 5.93 -5.35
C LEU A 157 0.15 7.13 -5.41
N TYR A 158 1.09 7.20 -4.46
CA TYR A 158 2.03 8.31 -4.32
C TYR A 158 3.46 7.78 -4.40
N LEU A 159 4.25 8.48 -5.22
CA LEU A 159 5.70 8.31 -5.28
C LEU A 159 6.30 9.70 -5.35
N LEU A 160 7.04 10.06 -4.32
CA LEU A 160 7.81 11.28 -4.24
C LEU A 160 9.29 10.93 -4.35
N MET A 161 9.91 11.45 -5.39
CA MET A 161 11.33 11.37 -5.64
C MET A 161 11.76 12.72 -6.21
N SER A 162 13.03 13.07 -6.09
CA SER A 162 13.57 14.24 -6.77
C SER A 162 13.29 14.13 -8.27
N GLN A 163 12.43 15.01 -8.81
CA GLN A 163 12.15 15.05 -10.24
C GLN A 163 13.43 15.48 -10.97
N ARG A 164 13.97 14.60 -11.81
CA ARG A 164 15.21 14.82 -12.55
C ARG A 164 14.95 14.52 -14.03
N ARG A 165 15.56 15.32 -14.92
CA ARG A 165 15.24 15.31 -16.35
C ARG A 165 15.59 13.99 -17.03
N GLU A 166 16.55 13.22 -16.49
CA GLU A 166 17.01 11.98 -17.09
C GLU A 166 16.10 10.76 -16.85
N LEU A 167 15.02 10.90 -16.06
CA LEU A 167 14.17 9.75 -15.70
C LEU A 167 13.29 9.23 -16.84
N GLY A 168 13.21 9.97 -17.96
CA GLY A 168 12.71 9.50 -19.25
C GLY A 168 11.43 8.66 -19.20
N GLN A 169 11.42 7.57 -19.98
CA GLN A 169 10.27 6.67 -20.13
C GLN A 169 9.92 5.91 -18.84
N ASP A 170 10.92 5.61 -17.99
CA ASP A 170 10.71 4.90 -16.74
C ASP A 170 9.84 5.71 -15.79
N TRP A 171 10.09 7.01 -15.68
CA TRP A 171 9.26 7.91 -14.89
C TRP A 171 7.84 8.03 -15.43
N PHE A 172 7.67 8.17 -16.75
CA PHE A 172 6.33 8.25 -17.35
C PHE A 172 5.51 6.98 -17.06
N THR A 173 6.14 5.81 -17.15
CA THR A 173 5.50 4.53 -16.81
C THR A 173 4.98 4.54 -15.37
N ILE A 174 5.79 5.02 -14.41
CA ILE A 174 5.39 5.11 -13.00
C ILE A 174 4.29 6.15 -12.78
N VAL A 175 4.38 7.31 -13.44
CA VAL A 175 3.37 8.37 -13.36
C VAL A 175 2.02 7.87 -13.88
N ASP A 176 2.00 7.14 -14.99
CA ASP A 176 0.77 6.58 -15.54
C ASP A 176 0.15 5.53 -14.63
N VAL A 177 0.96 4.64 -14.03
CA VAL A 177 0.47 3.67 -13.05
C VAL A 177 -0.15 4.37 -11.84
N LYS A 178 0.53 5.37 -11.27
CA LYS A 178 -0.01 6.15 -10.13
C LYS A 178 -1.33 6.82 -10.50
N ARG A 179 -1.38 7.48 -11.67
CA ARG A 179 -2.59 8.16 -12.16
C ARG A 179 -3.75 7.18 -12.32
N ARG A 180 -3.50 6.02 -12.93
CA ARG A 180 -4.48 4.93 -13.07
C ARG A 180 -4.97 4.46 -11.70
N ASN A 181 -4.05 4.13 -10.79
CA ASN A 181 -4.40 3.59 -9.47
C ASN A 181 -5.20 4.61 -8.66
N LEU A 182 -4.82 5.89 -8.70
CA LEU A 182 -5.56 6.96 -8.04
C LEU A 182 -6.97 7.11 -8.61
N ALA A 183 -7.13 7.08 -9.93
CA ALA A 183 -8.44 7.13 -10.57
C ALA A 183 -9.33 5.94 -10.16
N LEU A 184 -8.76 4.73 -10.08
CA LEU A 184 -9.47 3.54 -9.61
C LEU A 184 -9.88 3.67 -8.14
N VAL A 185 -8.99 4.12 -7.26
CA VAL A 185 -9.31 4.34 -5.84
C VAL A 185 -10.39 5.41 -5.68
N MET A 186 -10.36 6.50 -6.44
CA MET A 186 -11.42 7.51 -6.43
C MET A 186 -12.78 6.94 -6.86
N ARG A 187 -12.81 6.14 -7.94
CA ARG A 187 -14.04 5.46 -8.41
C ARG A 187 -14.57 4.46 -7.38
N ALA A 188 -13.68 3.68 -6.78
CA ALA A 188 -14.02 2.75 -5.70
C ALA A 188 -14.57 3.48 -4.47
N ALA A 189 -13.96 4.60 -4.07
CA ALA A 189 -14.44 5.40 -2.95
C ALA A 189 -15.84 5.95 -3.25
N ASN A 190 -16.05 6.48 -4.46
CA ASN A 190 -17.36 6.93 -4.93
C ASN A 190 -18.43 5.82 -4.91
N PHE A 191 -18.06 4.60 -5.28
CA PHE A 191 -18.94 3.43 -5.15
C PHE A 191 -19.37 3.19 -3.69
N VAL A 192 -18.41 3.25 -2.77
CA VAL A 192 -18.65 3.14 -1.31
C VAL A 192 -19.54 4.27 -0.81
N MET A 193 -19.39 5.47 -1.35
CA MET A 193 -20.24 6.63 -1.04
C MET A 193 -21.63 6.57 -1.70
N GLY A 194 -21.94 5.53 -2.48
CA GLY A 194 -23.28 5.25 -3.02
C GLY A 194 -23.43 5.41 -4.54
N MET A 195 -22.38 5.79 -5.28
CA MET A 195 -22.46 5.85 -6.75
C MET A 195 -22.40 4.46 -7.38
N ARG A 196 -23.58 3.89 -7.67
CA ARG A 196 -23.76 2.50 -8.13
C ARG A 196 -23.63 2.30 -9.65
N HIS A 197 -22.59 2.87 -10.26
CA HIS A 197 -22.29 2.66 -11.68
C HIS A 197 -21.38 1.43 -11.87
N LYS A 198 -21.52 0.72 -13.00
CA LYS A 198 -20.71 -0.45 -13.35
C LYS A 198 -19.20 -0.21 -13.21
N TYR A 199 -18.69 0.87 -13.82
CA TYR A 199 -17.25 1.22 -13.76
C TYR A 199 -16.75 1.55 -12.35
N CYS A 200 -17.64 2.02 -11.46
CA CYS A 200 -17.32 2.26 -10.05
C CYS A 200 -17.27 0.94 -9.26
N ALA A 201 -18.20 0.02 -9.54
CA ALA A 201 -18.23 -1.30 -8.94
C ALA A 201 -17.02 -2.15 -9.36
N GLU A 202 -16.68 -2.12 -10.65
CA GLU A 202 -15.47 -2.76 -11.19
C GLU A 202 -14.20 -2.25 -10.49
N ALA A 203 -14.06 -0.92 -10.37
CA ALA A 203 -12.95 -0.33 -9.64
C ALA A 203 -12.93 -0.77 -8.16
N ALA A 204 -14.09 -0.79 -7.50
CA ALA A 204 -14.20 -1.26 -6.12
C ALA A 204 -13.77 -2.73 -5.96
N GLU A 205 -14.19 -3.63 -6.85
CA GLU A 205 -13.71 -5.02 -6.83
C GLU A 205 -12.19 -5.11 -7.03
N LEU A 206 -11.65 -4.31 -7.95
CA LEU A 206 -10.25 -4.36 -8.32
C LEU A 206 -9.32 -3.82 -7.22
N VAL A 207 -9.68 -2.75 -6.52
CA VAL A 207 -8.78 -2.06 -5.58
C VAL A 207 -9.25 -2.07 -4.12
N HIS A 208 -10.25 -2.88 -3.75
CA HIS A 208 -10.75 -2.94 -2.36
C HIS A 208 -9.67 -3.24 -1.31
N PHE A 209 -8.59 -3.93 -1.69
CA PHE A 209 -7.49 -4.26 -0.78
C PHE A 209 -6.53 -3.08 -0.52
N ASN A 210 -6.59 -2.02 -1.35
CA ASN A 210 -5.66 -0.91 -1.29
C ASN A 210 -5.91 -0.07 -0.01
N PRO A 211 -4.92 0.10 0.89
CA PRO A 211 -5.10 0.90 2.11
C PRO A 211 -5.43 2.38 1.83
N GLY A 212 -5.00 2.92 0.70
CA GLY A 212 -5.35 4.27 0.26
C GLY A 212 -6.85 4.45 -0.01
N LEU A 213 -7.60 3.39 -0.30
CA LEU A 213 -9.06 3.44 -0.38
C LEU A 213 -9.68 3.72 0.99
N VAL A 214 -9.18 3.09 2.05
CA VAL A 214 -9.65 3.32 3.42
C VAL A 214 -9.46 4.78 3.80
N GLU A 215 -8.25 5.31 3.56
CA GLU A 215 -7.94 6.72 3.81
C GLU A 215 -8.86 7.65 3.01
N LYS A 216 -9.10 7.33 1.74
CA LYS A 216 -10.00 8.14 0.91
C LYS A 216 -11.44 8.13 1.41
N VAL A 217 -11.96 6.96 1.81
CA VAL A 217 -13.31 6.83 2.37
C VAL A 217 -13.43 7.56 3.70
N ARG A 218 -12.43 7.46 4.59
CA ARG A 218 -12.38 8.23 5.85
C ARG A 218 -12.50 9.73 5.60
N GLN A 219 -11.75 10.26 4.63
CA GLN A 219 -11.77 11.67 4.27
C GLN A 219 -13.12 12.11 3.68
N LEU A 220 -13.70 11.31 2.78
CA LEU A 220 -14.97 11.66 2.11
C LEU A 220 -16.18 11.51 3.04
N ALA A 221 -16.17 10.53 3.93
CA ALA A 221 -17.28 10.24 4.85
C ALA A 221 -17.13 10.88 6.23
N LEU A 222 -15.95 11.44 6.55
CA LEU A 222 -15.60 11.99 7.87
C LEU A 222 -15.79 10.95 8.99
N VAL A 223 -15.23 9.75 8.80
CA VAL A 223 -15.34 8.62 9.74
C VAL A 223 -13.97 8.08 10.15
N ASP A 224 -13.94 7.29 11.22
CA ASP A 224 -12.76 6.55 11.62
C ASP A 224 -12.44 5.36 10.67
N GLU A 225 -11.27 4.74 10.90
CA GLU A 225 -10.76 3.65 10.06
C GLU A 225 -11.65 2.41 10.07
N ASN A 226 -12.20 2.03 11.24
CA ASN A 226 -13.02 0.83 11.36
C ASN A 226 -14.35 1.01 10.63
N GLU A 227 -14.95 2.18 10.75
CA GLU A 227 -16.18 2.52 10.03
C GLU A 227 -15.94 2.59 8.51
N ALA A 228 -14.82 3.19 8.05
CA ALA A 228 -14.46 3.17 6.64
C ALA A 228 -14.28 1.74 6.08
N LEU A 229 -13.59 0.86 6.83
CA LEU A 229 -13.44 -0.56 6.48
C LEU A 229 -14.79 -1.29 6.43
N SER A 230 -15.68 -0.99 7.37
CA SER A 230 -17.04 -1.54 7.41
C SER A 230 -17.83 -1.14 6.16
N ARG A 231 -17.79 0.14 5.78
CA ARG A 231 -18.45 0.66 4.57
C ARG A 231 -17.92 0.02 3.29
N ILE A 232 -16.60 -0.11 3.15
CA ILE A 232 -15.99 -0.79 2.00
C ILE A 232 -16.51 -2.23 1.91
N ARG A 233 -16.46 -2.97 3.02
CA ARG A 233 -16.92 -4.37 3.07
C ARG A 233 -18.41 -4.50 2.74
N ASN A 234 -19.25 -3.65 3.31
CA ASN A 234 -20.70 -3.67 3.09
C ASN A 234 -21.05 -3.29 1.65
N SER A 235 -20.32 -2.34 1.07
CA SER A 235 -20.49 -1.96 -0.33
C SER A 235 -20.12 -3.09 -1.29
N LEU A 236 -19.08 -3.87 -1.01
CA LEU A 236 -18.73 -5.06 -1.80
C LEU A 236 -19.76 -6.18 -1.69
N LYS A 237 -20.33 -6.37 -0.49
CA LYS A 237 -21.41 -7.34 -0.26
C LYS A 237 -22.71 -6.95 -0.94
N SER A 238 -22.96 -5.65 -1.18
CA SER A 238 -24.25 -5.19 -1.71
C SER A 238 -24.52 -5.60 -3.16
N PHE A 239 -23.56 -6.23 -3.84
CA PHE A 239 -23.72 -6.78 -5.18
C PHE A 239 -23.11 -8.19 -5.32
N SER A 240 -23.04 -8.94 -4.21
CA SER A 240 -22.56 -10.32 -4.25
C SER A 240 -23.62 -11.33 -4.68
N GLU A 241 -24.90 -11.03 -4.45
CA GLU A 241 -26.02 -11.90 -4.84
C GLU A 241 -26.29 -11.80 -6.36
N LEU A 242 -26.90 -12.84 -6.93
CA LEU A 242 -27.07 -13.00 -8.39
C LEU A 242 -27.75 -11.79 -9.03
N ASP A 243 -28.92 -11.39 -8.52
CA ASP A 243 -29.70 -10.29 -9.10
C ASP A 243 -28.97 -8.96 -9.01
N ASP A 244 -28.36 -8.66 -7.86
CA ASP A 244 -27.66 -7.39 -7.65
C ASP A 244 -26.37 -7.32 -8.49
N PHE A 245 -25.65 -8.44 -8.61
CA PHE A 245 -24.51 -8.52 -9.52
C PHE A 245 -24.92 -8.29 -10.97
N MET A 246 -25.94 -9.01 -11.45
CA MET A 246 -26.39 -8.91 -12.84
C MET A 246 -26.93 -7.52 -13.16
N ARG A 247 -27.58 -6.86 -12.19
CA ARG A 247 -28.00 -5.46 -12.30
C ARG A 247 -26.79 -4.52 -12.36
N MET A 248 -25.82 -4.70 -11.46
CA MET A 248 -24.61 -3.88 -11.41
C MET A 248 -23.76 -4.00 -12.67
N ALA A 249 -23.68 -5.21 -13.21
CA ALA A 249 -22.94 -5.51 -14.44
C ALA A 249 -23.69 -5.06 -15.72
N GLY A 250 -24.95 -4.63 -15.59
CA GLY A 250 -25.77 -4.14 -16.70
C GLY A 250 -26.42 -5.25 -17.54
N VAL A 251 -26.44 -6.50 -17.05
CA VAL A 251 -27.04 -7.65 -17.76
C VAL A 251 -28.57 -7.61 -17.67
N VAL A 252 -29.11 -7.22 -16.52
CA VAL A 252 -30.56 -7.11 -16.28
C VAL A 252 -30.92 -5.78 -15.68
N LYS A 253 -32.16 -5.31 -15.91
CA LYS A 253 -32.67 -4.08 -15.29
C LYS A 253 -33.14 -4.29 -13.85
N TYR A 254 -33.80 -5.42 -13.57
CA TYR A 254 -34.45 -5.67 -12.29
C TYR A 254 -33.95 -6.94 -11.61
N SER A 255 -34.20 -8.10 -12.22
CA SER A 255 -33.80 -9.41 -11.70
C SER A 255 -33.55 -10.39 -12.85
N VAL A 256 -32.87 -11.48 -12.55
CA VAL A 256 -32.66 -12.58 -13.48
C VAL A 256 -33.95 -13.37 -13.61
N THR A 257 -34.44 -13.49 -14.85
CA THR A 257 -35.58 -14.35 -15.18
C THR A 257 -35.22 -15.23 -16.36
N CYS A 258 -35.58 -16.51 -16.29
CA CYS A 258 -35.41 -17.43 -17.39
C CYS A 258 -36.74 -17.72 -18.08
N GLN A 259 -36.70 -17.91 -19.41
CA GLN A 259 -37.86 -18.41 -20.14
C GLN A 259 -38.19 -19.83 -19.68
N ARG A 260 -39.49 -20.13 -19.51
CA ARG A 260 -39.97 -21.46 -19.11
C ARG A 260 -39.51 -22.50 -20.12
N ARG A 261 -38.94 -23.60 -19.62
CA ARG A 261 -38.57 -24.77 -20.41
C ARG A 261 -39.29 -26.01 -19.89
N ASN A 262 -39.61 -26.94 -20.80
CA ASN A 262 -40.27 -28.21 -20.48
C ASN A 262 -39.30 -29.40 -20.53
N ASP A 263 -37.99 -29.15 -20.64
CA ASP A 263 -36.96 -30.19 -20.78
C ASP A 263 -36.32 -30.62 -19.44
N GLY A 264 -36.81 -30.08 -18.32
CA GLY A 264 -36.35 -30.41 -16.97
C GLY A 264 -34.91 -29.98 -16.66
N ARG A 265 -34.26 -29.22 -17.56
CA ARG A 265 -32.88 -28.77 -17.37
C ARG A 265 -32.84 -27.55 -16.46
N LYS A 266 -31.88 -27.53 -15.53
CA LYS A 266 -31.62 -26.37 -14.67
C LYS A 266 -31.16 -25.17 -15.49
N GLN A 267 -31.66 -24.00 -15.12
CA GLN A 267 -31.30 -22.70 -15.68
C GLN A 267 -30.59 -21.84 -14.62
N LEU A 268 -30.16 -20.65 -15.02
CA LEU A 268 -29.44 -19.72 -14.13
C LEU A 268 -30.26 -19.36 -12.87
N VAL A 269 -31.59 -19.23 -13.00
CA VAL A 269 -32.49 -18.96 -11.86
C VAL A 269 -32.59 -20.12 -10.87
N ASP A 270 -32.24 -21.34 -11.29
CA ASP A 270 -32.28 -22.53 -10.44
C ASP A 270 -30.96 -22.74 -9.66
N ILE A 271 -29.99 -21.84 -9.86
CA ILE A 271 -28.71 -21.89 -9.15
C ILE A 271 -28.93 -21.40 -7.72
N GLY A 272 -28.75 -22.30 -6.76
CA GLY A 272 -28.77 -21.96 -5.35
C GLY A 272 -27.65 -20.99 -4.97
N ARG A 273 -27.86 -20.24 -3.88
CA ARG A 273 -26.96 -19.18 -3.43
C ARG A 273 -25.50 -19.63 -3.30
N ASP A 274 -25.24 -20.79 -2.71
CA ASP A 274 -23.87 -21.27 -2.51
C ASP A 274 -23.16 -21.57 -3.84
N CYS A 275 -23.88 -22.18 -4.79
CA CYS A 275 -23.37 -22.41 -6.14
C CYS A 275 -23.07 -21.09 -6.86
N TRP A 276 -23.95 -20.09 -6.71
CA TRP A 276 -23.71 -18.76 -7.27
C TRP A 276 -22.46 -18.12 -6.65
N LEU A 277 -22.30 -18.16 -5.34
CA LEU A 277 -21.12 -17.60 -4.67
C LEU A 277 -19.83 -18.29 -5.11
N CYS A 278 -19.84 -19.59 -5.39
CA CYS A 278 -18.71 -20.29 -6.00
C CYS A 278 -18.39 -19.75 -7.40
N ILE A 279 -19.39 -19.57 -8.27
CA ILE A 279 -19.21 -18.96 -9.61
C ILE A 279 -18.66 -17.54 -9.48
N ARG A 280 -19.19 -16.76 -8.53
CA ARG A 280 -18.87 -15.35 -8.30
C ARG A 280 -17.40 -15.12 -7.90
N GLN A 281 -16.71 -16.13 -7.39
CA GLN A 281 -15.27 -16.05 -7.13
C GLN A 281 -14.45 -15.86 -8.42
N TYR A 282 -14.94 -16.42 -9.52
CA TYR A 282 -14.29 -16.39 -10.84
C TYR A 282 -14.83 -15.31 -11.78
N LEU A 283 -16.02 -14.78 -11.51
CA LEU A 283 -16.66 -13.75 -12.33
C LEU A 283 -16.62 -12.38 -11.65
N LYS A 284 -16.01 -11.39 -12.30
CA LYS A 284 -15.95 -9.98 -11.90
C LYS A 284 -16.89 -9.13 -12.74
N VAL A 285 -17.26 -7.96 -12.22
CA VAL A 285 -18.10 -6.99 -12.93
C VAL A 285 -17.44 -6.55 -14.25
N GLY A 286 -16.12 -6.40 -14.26
CA GLY A 286 -15.35 -6.05 -15.46
C GLY A 286 -15.30 -7.13 -16.53
N ASP A 287 -15.64 -8.38 -16.21
CA ASP A 287 -15.65 -9.48 -17.19
C ASP A 287 -16.91 -9.43 -18.09
N VAL A 288 -17.95 -8.70 -17.65
CA VAL A 288 -19.17 -8.51 -18.43
C VAL A 288 -18.93 -7.36 -19.41
N LEU A 289 -18.91 -7.65 -20.71
CA LEU A 289 -18.75 -6.64 -21.74
C LEU A 289 -20.01 -5.79 -21.90
N ASP A 290 -19.84 -4.51 -22.23
CA ASP A 290 -20.98 -3.65 -22.58
C ASP A 290 -21.59 -4.11 -23.93
N PRO A 291 -22.91 -3.92 -24.13
CA PRO A 291 -23.52 -4.18 -25.42
C PRO A 291 -22.86 -3.31 -26.49
N GLN A 292 -22.43 -3.91 -27.59
CA GLN A 292 -21.95 -3.20 -28.78
C GLN A 292 -23.09 -2.45 -29.47
#